data_AF-A0A8S2SFK9-F1
#
_entry.id   AF-A0A8S2SFK9-F1
#
_cell.length_a   1.000
_cell.length_b   1.000
_cell.length_c   1.000
_cell.angle_alpha   90.00
_cell.angle_beta   90.00
_cell.angle_gamma   90.00
#
_symmetry.space_group_name_H-M   'P 1'
#
loop_
_entity.id
_entity.type
_entity.pdbx_description
1 polymer ?
#
loop_
_entity_poly.entity_id
_entity_poly.type
_entity_poly.pdbx_seq_one_letter_code
_entity_poly.pdbx_strand_id
1 'polypeptide(L)' 'VWEGVWNDNVAVAVKTLKPGSMNPVDFLAEASIMKRLRHANLIQLFAVCTIEEPIYIVTELMKNGSLLDYLQSKWSNV' A
#
# COMPACT_ATOMS: atom_id res chain seq x y z
N VAL A 1 -5.10 -5.28 -4.93
CA VAL A 1 -4.29 -4.04 -4.95
C VAL A 1 -4.49 -3.45 -6.33
N TRP A 2 -4.71 -2.15 -6.41
CA TRP A 2 -4.96 -1.43 -7.65
C TRP A 2 -3.85 -0.41 -7.87
N GLU A 3 -3.52 -0.14 -9.14
CA GLU A 3 -2.69 0.99 -9.52
C GLU A 3 -3.57 2.22 -9.71
N GLY A 4 -3.06 3.39 -9.33
CA GLY A 4 -3.74 4.67 -9.53
C GLY A 4 -2.78 5.84 -9.64
N VAL A 5 -3.34 7.03 -9.89
CA VAL A 5 -2.60 8.30 -9.92
C VAL A 5 -3.19 9.22 -8.85
N TRP A 6 -2.33 9.78 -8.01
CA TRP A 6 -2.68 10.73 -6.96
C TRP A 6 -2.11 12.12 -7.28
N ASN A 7 -2.93 13.17 -7.09
CA ASN A 7 -2.59 14.56 -7.42
C ASN A 7 -2.01 14.72 -8.84
N ASP A 8 -2.58 13.99 -9.81
CA ASP A 8 -2.24 13.98 -11.24
C ASP A 8 -0.80 13.63 -11.62
N ASN A 9 0.07 13.28 -10.65
CA ASN A 9 1.49 13.07 -10.93
C ASN A 9 2.19 12.01 -10.07
N VAL A 10 1.50 11.44 -9.08
CA VAL A 10 2.09 10.42 -8.19
C VAL A 10 1.45 9.08 -8.47
N ALA A 11 2.19 8.14 -9.06
CA ALA A 11 1.73 6.77 -9.19
C ALA A 11 1.63 6.11 -7.80
N VAL A 12 0.49 5.48 -7.50
CA VAL A 12 0.18 4.91 -6.19
C VAL A 12 -0.33 3.48 -6.30
N ALA A 13 -0.11 2.71 -5.24
CA ALA A 13 -0.80 1.45 -5.01
C ALA A 13 -1.95 1.66 -4.01
N VAL A 14 -3.16 1.27 -4.38
CA VAL A 14 -4.36 1.34 -3.55
C VAL A 14 -4.75 -0.07 -3.10
N LYS A 15 -4.67 -0.31 -1.80
CA LYS A 15 -5.05 -1.59 -1.19
C LYS A 15 -6.37 -1.43 -0.44
N THR A 16 -7.36 -2.21 -0.84
CA THR A 16 -8.63 -2.35 -0.14
C THR A 16 -8.49 -3.35 1.00
N LEU A 17 -8.84 -2.98 2.22
CA LEU A 17 -8.99 -3.95 3.31
C LEU A 17 -10.36 -4.61 3.25
N LYS A 18 -10.42 -5.86 3.70
CA LYS A 18 -11.70 -6.55 3.85
C LYS A 18 -12.46 -5.94 5.04
N PRO A 19 -13.77 -5.70 4.92
CA PRO A 19 -14.64 -5.37 6.06
C PRO A 19 -14.38 -6.27 7.27
N GLY A 20 -14.37 -5.68 8.47
CA GLY A 20 -14.19 -6.43 9.72
C GLY A 20 -12.82 -7.08 9.92
N SER A 21 -11.83 -6.82 9.06
CA SER A 21 -10.48 -7.38 9.21
C SER A 21 -9.66 -6.76 10.35
N MET A 22 -10.05 -5.57 10.83
CA MET A 22 -9.34 -4.84 11.89
C MET A 22 -10.26 -3.83 12.59
N ASN A 23 -10.00 -3.54 13.86
CA ASN A 23 -10.64 -2.43 14.57
C ASN A 23 -10.15 -1.08 13.99
N PRO A 24 -11.05 -0.13 13.63
CA PRO A 24 -10.65 1.16 13.07
C PRO A 24 -9.67 1.97 13.95
N VAL A 25 -9.77 1.86 15.27
CA VAL A 25 -8.89 2.58 16.21
C VAL A 25 -7.45 2.05 16.11
N ASP A 26 -7.29 0.73 16.14
CA ASP A 26 -5.98 0.08 16.03
C ASP A 26 -5.37 0.35 14.65
N PHE A 27 -6.20 0.29 13.60
CA PHE A 27 -5.80 0.64 12.24
C PHE A 27 -5.23 2.05 12.14
N LEU A 28 -5.92 3.04 12.71
CA LEU A 28 -5.45 4.44 12.71
C LEU A 28 -4.17 4.62 13.53
N ALA A 29 -4.02 3.89 14.63
CA ALA A 29 -2.79 3.90 15.42
C ALA A 29 -1.59 3.36 14.62
N GLU A 30 -1.75 2.22 13.95
CA GLU A 30 -0.71 1.65 13.07
C GLU A 30 -0.40 2.56 11.88
N ALA A 31 -1.44 3.11 11.22
CA ALA A 31 -1.30 4.03 10.10
C ALA A 31 -0.54 5.32 10.50
N SER A 32 -0.77 5.82 11.71
CA SER A 32 -0.05 7.00 12.24
C SER A 32 1.44 6.73 12.39
N ILE A 33 1.83 5.54 12.86
CA ILE A 33 3.23 5.11 12.96
C ILE A 33 3.83 4.99 11.56
N MET A 34 3.18 4.24 10.66
CA MET A 34 3.67 4.04 9.29
C MET A 34 3.85 5.35 8.52
N LYS A 35 2.93 6.30 8.68
CA LYS A 35 3.00 7.61 8.01
C LYS A 35 4.25 8.41 8.39
N ARG A 36 4.79 8.19 9.60
CA ARG A 36 6.01 8.85 10.10
C ARG A 36 7.29 8.17 9.64
N LEU A 37 7.23 6.90 9.25
CA LEU A 37 8.39 6.16 8.74
C LEU A 37 8.69 6.64 7.32
N ARG A 38 9.83 7.31 7.16
CA ARG A 38 10.34 7.77 5.86
C ARG A 38 11.77 7.27 5.68
N HIS A 39 11.94 6.31 4.79
CA HIS A 39 13.24 5.70 4.52
C HIS A 39 13.27 5.09 3.12
N ALA A 40 14.41 5.16 2.43
CA ALA A 40 14.53 4.70 1.04
C ALA A 40 14.22 3.21 0.81
N ASN A 41 14.31 2.40 1.87
CA ASN A 41 14.06 0.94 1.84
C ASN A 41 12.76 0.53 2.56
N LEU A 42 11.87 1.48 2.89
CA LEU A 42 10.58 1.18 3.50
C LEU A 42 9.48 1.73 2.61
N ILE A 43 8.43 0.93 2.41
CA ILE A 43 7.29 1.37 1.61
C ILE A 43 6.61 2.59 2.26
N GLN A 44 6.49 3.68 1.51
CA GLN A 44 5.90 4.90 2.02
C GLN A 44 4.38 4.82 2.04
N LEU A 45 3.78 4.98 3.22
CA LEU A 45 2.35 5.23 3.37
C LEU A 45 2.07 6.72 3.07
N PHE A 46 1.20 6.99 2.10
CA PHE A 46 0.75 8.34 1.76
C PHE A 46 -0.51 8.73 2.53
N ALA A 47 -1.54 7.87 2.47
CA ALA A 47 -2.84 8.15 3.06
C ALA A 47 -3.60 6.87 3.41
N VAL A 48 -4.61 7.04 4.28
CA VAL A 48 -5.65 6.05 4.52
C VAL A 48 -7.01 6.72 4.35
N CYS A 49 -7.97 6.02 3.77
CA CYS A 49 -9.33 6.48 3.62
C CYS A 49 -10.23 5.63 4.52
N THR A 50 -10.77 6.26 5.57
CA THR A 50 -11.55 5.59 6.64
C THR A 50 -12.95 6.18 6.82
N ILE A 51 -13.40 7.03 5.90
CA ILE A 51 -14.71 7.70 6.00
C ILE A 51 -15.83 6.66 5.88
N GLU A 52 -15.68 5.72 4.94
CA GLU A 52 -16.65 4.67 4.64
C GLU A 52 -15.90 3.35 4.42
N GLU A 53 -16.60 2.23 4.62
CA GLU A 53 -16.06 0.94 4.21
C GLU A 53 -16.20 0.70 2.70
N PRO A 54 -15.25 -0.02 2.08
CA PRO A 54 -14.06 -0.60 2.70
C PRO A 54 -12.95 0.44 2.92
N ILE A 55 -12.14 0.23 3.95
CA ILE A 55 -10.95 1.07 4.20
C ILE A 55 -9.96 0.90 3.05
N TYR A 56 -9.35 2.02 2.62
CA TYR A 56 -8.30 2.03 1.62
C TYR A 56 -6.96 2.49 2.21
N ILE A 57 -5.88 1.84 1.79
CA ILE A 57 -4.49 2.23 2.06
C ILE A 57 -3.88 2.70 0.74
N VAL A 58 -3.27 3.88 0.75
CA VAL A 58 -2.57 4.47 -0.40
C VAL A 58 -1.08 4.51 -0.10
N THR A 59 -0.28 3.78 -0.87
CA THR A 59 1.18 3.74 -0.76
C THR A 59 1.86 4.13 -2.06
N GLU A 60 3.18 4.27 -2.04
CA GLU A 60 3.96 4.30 -3.28
C GLU A 60 3.72 3.05 -4.14
N LEU A 61 3.83 3.21 -5.45
CA LEU A 61 3.74 2.12 -6.41
C LEU A 61 5.12 1.47 -6.60
N MET A 62 5.23 0.20 -6.23
CA MET A 62 6.40 -0.62 -6.54
C MET A 62 6.29 -1.20 -7.95
N LYS A 63 6.88 -0.52 -8.94
CA LYS A 63 6.77 -0.86 -10.38
C LYS A 63 7.15 -2.30 -10.76
N ASN A 64 7.98 -2.96 -9.95
CA ASN A 64 8.43 -4.34 -10.19
C ASN A 64 7.59 -5.38 -9.43
N GLY A 65 6.51 -4.95 -8.75
CA GLY A 65 5.65 -5.83 -7.98
C GLY A 65 6.32 -6.39 -6.73
N SER A 66 5.85 -7.56 -6.30
CA SER A 66 6.37 -8.24 -5.12
C SER A 66 7.74 -8.88 -5.43
N LEU A 67 8.61 -8.96 -4.42
CA LEU A 67 9.90 -9.62 -4.57
C LEU A 67 9.75 -11.10 -4.95
N LEU A 68 8.73 -11.78 -4.41
CA LEU A 68 8.47 -13.18 -4.72
C LEU A 68 8.16 -13.38 -6.21
N ASP A 69 7.22 -12.60 -6.75
CA ASP A 69 6.84 -12.70 -8.17
C ASP A 69 8.01 -12.28 -9.07
N TYR A 70 8.75 -11.25 -8.66
CA TYR A 70 9.94 -10.80 -9.38
C TYR A 70 11.00 -11.90 -9.48
N LEU A 71 11.26 -12.63 -8.38
CA LEU A 71 12.19 -13.75 -8.40
C LEU A 71 11.61 -14.91 -9.21
N GLN A 72 10.38 -15.34 -8.97
CA GLN A 72 9.80 -16.49 -9.67
C GLN A 72 9.73 -16.27 -11.20
N SER A 73 9.32 -15.09 -11.66
CA SER A 73 9.27 -14.77 -13.10
C SER A 73 10.64 -14.85 -13.77
N LYS A 74 11.72 -14.50 -13.06
CA LYS A 74 13.08 -14.58 -13.60
C LYS A 74 13.56 -16.02 -13.72
N TRP A 75 13.14 -16.90 -12.82
CA TRP A 75 13.57 -18.31 -12.79
C TRP A 75 12.73 -19.17 -13.73
N SER A 76 11.49 -18.78 -14.04
CA SER A 76 10.68 -19.45 -15.08
C SER A 76 11.13 -19.13 -16.52
N ASN A 77 12.02 -18.15 -16.69
CA ASN A 77 12.57 -17.74 -17.98
C ASN A 77 14.02 -18.25 -18.21
N VAL A 78 14.51 -19.16 -17.36
CA VAL A 78 15.77 -19.90 -17.51
C VAL A 78 15.46 -21.37 -17.64
#